data_AF-A0A819ULB2-F1
#
_entry.id   AF-A0A819ULB2-F1
#
_cell.length_a   1.000
_cell.length_b   1.000
_cell.length_c   1.000
_cell.angle_alpha   90.00
_cell.angle_beta   90.00
_cell.angle_gamma   90.00
#
_symmetry.space_group_name_H-M   'P 1'
#
loop_
_entity.id
_entity.type
_entity.pdbx_description
1 polymer ?
#
loop_
_entity_poly.entity_id
_entity_poly.type
_entity_poly.pdbx_seq_one_letter_code
_entity_poly.pdbx_strand_id
1 'polypeptide(L)'
;WSSKWIIEENNLDQKFTFNQLYKQNITSQQLYLWSAPMDVVERYQFYLNHLSISNQSSFMATQLFYNCTLPRFGPLCQYSLDT
;
A
#
# COMPACT_ATOMS: atom_id res chain seq x y z
N TRP A 1 7.11 -10.50 -24.13
CA TRP A 1 6.24 -9.32 -24.26
C TRP A 1 6.67 -8.28 -23.23
N SER A 2 7.38 -7.23 -23.65
CA SER A 2 7.62 -6.07 -22.77
C SER A 2 6.47 -5.10 -22.97
N SER A 3 5.75 -4.79 -21.88
CA SER A 3 4.72 -3.75 -21.87
C SER A 3 5.33 -2.43 -22.32
N LYS A 4 4.67 -1.74 -23.25
CA LYS A 4 5.08 -0.42 -23.80
C LYS A 4 4.79 0.75 -22.84
N TRP A 5 4.28 0.46 -21.65
CA TRP A 5 3.92 1.46 -20.64
C TRP A 5 5.11 1.73 -19.75
N ILE A 6 5.65 2.96 -19.84
CA ILE A 6 6.65 3.46 -18.90
C ILE A 6 5.93 3.62 -17.56
N ILE A 7 6.22 2.73 -16.61
CA ILE A 7 5.75 2.88 -15.22
C ILE A 7 6.64 3.97 -14.61
N GLU A 8 6.19 5.21 -14.65
CA GLU A 8 6.85 6.28 -13.92
C GLU A 8 6.55 6.10 -12.43
N GLU A 9 7.56 5.65 -11.69
CA GLU A 9 7.47 5.60 -10.23
C GLU A 9 7.41 7.04 -9.72
N ASN A 10 6.23 7.44 -9.25
CA ASN A 10 6.00 8.80 -8.80
C ASN A 10 6.68 9.00 -7.44
N ASN A 11 7.85 9.64 -7.45
CA ASN A 11 8.61 9.97 -6.24
C ASN A 11 7.92 10.99 -5.31
N LEU A 12 6.76 11.55 -5.71
CA LEU A 12 5.96 12.42 -4.87
C LEU A 12 5.06 11.64 -3.89
N ASP A 13 4.73 10.39 -4.19
CA ASP A 13 3.83 9.62 -3.35
C ASP A 13 4.56 9.09 -2.11
N GLN A 14 3.97 9.31 -0.94
CA GLN A 14 4.55 8.85 0.32
C GLN A 14 4.46 7.33 0.43
N LYS A 15 5.59 6.69 0.72
CA LYS A 15 5.68 5.23 0.91
C LYS A 15 5.77 4.91 2.39
N PHE A 16 4.99 3.95 2.84
CA PHE A 16 5.00 3.46 4.21
C PHE A 16 5.14 1.96 4.23
N THR A 17 5.90 1.41 5.16
CA THR A 17 5.81 -0.02 5.45
C THR A 17 4.58 -0.32 6.31
N PHE A 18 4.08 -1.56 6.26
CA PHE A 18 2.98 -1.97 7.13
C PHE A 18 3.29 -1.76 8.62
N ASN A 19 4.56 -1.94 9.03
CA ASN A 19 4.99 -1.63 10.39
C ASN A 19 4.94 -0.12 10.70
N GLN A 20 5.27 0.74 9.74
CA GLN A 20 5.14 2.19 9.93
C GLN A 20 3.67 2.60 10.08
N LEU A 21 2.78 2.06 9.24
CA LEU A 21 1.33 2.28 9.36
C LEU A 21 0.80 1.81 10.72
N TYR A 22 1.22 0.62 11.16
CA TYR A 22 0.82 0.08 12.46
C TYR A 22 1.30 0.95 13.63
N LYS A 23 2.56 1.42 13.61
CA LYS A 23 3.09 2.34 14.62
C LYS A 23 2.35 3.68 14.67
N GLN A 24 1.69 4.06 13.58
CA GLN A 24 0.85 5.26 13.49
C GLN A 24 -0.62 4.99 13.82
N ASN A 25 -0.97 3.77 14.26
CA ASN A 25 -2.34 3.31 14.53
C ASN A 25 -3.28 3.45 13.31
N ILE A 26 -2.76 3.28 12.10
CA ILE A 26 -3.58 3.25 10.90
C ILE A 26 -4.32 1.92 10.82
N THR A 27 -5.59 1.98 10.44
CA THR A 27 -6.45 0.80 10.25
C THR A 27 -6.55 0.44 8.77
N SER A 28 -6.88 -0.82 8.48
CA SER A 28 -7.22 -1.27 7.12
C SER A 28 -8.38 -0.46 6.51
N GLN A 29 -9.35 -0.06 7.34
CA GLN A 29 -10.46 0.80 6.91
C GLN A 29 -9.97 2.17 6.42
N GLN A 30 -8.97 2.78 7.07
CA GLN A 30 -8.39 4.04 6.58
C GLN A 30 -7.73 3.86 5.21
N LEU A 31 -7.00 2.76 4.98
CA LEU A 31 -6.43 2.47 3.66
C LEU A 31 -7.53 2.36 2.59
N TYR A 32 -8.64 1.70 2.91
CA TYR A 32 -9.79 1.62 2.00
C TYR A 32 -10.36 3.00 1.68
N LEU A 33 -10.52 3.87 2.68
CA LEU A 33 -10.99 5.25 2.48
C LEU A 33 -10.00 6.10 1.66
N TRP A 34 -8.71 5.76 1.68
CA TRP A 34 -7.68 6.36 0.83
C TRP A 34 -7.60 5.76 -0.57
N SER A 35 -8.62 4.99 -0.97
CA SER A 35 -8.66 4.34 -2.29
C SER A 35 -7.49 3.39 -2.53
N ALA A 36 -6.91 2.82 -1.47
CA ALA A 36 -5.91 1.77 -1.62
C ALA A 36 -6.52 0.56 -2.35
N PRO A 37 -5.73 -0.13 -3.20
CA PRO A 37 -6.18 -1.37 -3.83
C PRO A 37 -6.66 -2.39 -2.79
N MET A 38 -7.78 -3.09 -3.08
CA MET A 38 -8.42 -4.02 -2.13
C MET A 38 -7.45 -5.11 -1.64
N ASP A 39 -6.60 -5.61 -2.53
CA ASP A 39 -5.57 -6.60 -2.20
C ASP A 39 -4.55 -6.08 -1.18
N VAL A 40 -4.21 -4.78 -1.22
CA VAL A 40 -3.34 -4.13 -0.23
C VAL A 40 -4.06 -4.00 1.11
N VAL A 41 -5.34 -3.61 1.10
CA VAL A 41 -6.17 -3.50 2.30
C VAL A 41 -6.27 -4.84 3.02
N GLU A 42 -6.55 -5.91 2.28
CA GLU A 42 -6.64 -7.27 2.81
C GLU A 42 -5.32 -7.77 3.39
N ARG A 43 -4.19 -7.55 2.69
CA ARG A 43 -2.86 -7.90 3.20
C ARG A 43 -2.51 -7.13 4.47
N TYR A 44 -2.88 -5.85 4.56
CA TYR A 44 -2.64 -5.07 5.76
C TYR A 44 -3.50 -5.57 6.94
N GLN A 45 -4.77 -5.88 6.71
CA GLN A 45 -5.62 -6.51 7.73
C GLN A 45 -5.06 -7.86 8.19
N PHE A 46 -4.57 -8.67 7.26
CA PHE A 46 -3.89 -9.94 7.57
C PHE A 46 -2.66 -9.69 8.45
N TYR A 47 -1.81 -8.72 8.10
CA TYR A 47 -0.68 -8.33 8.93
C TYR A 47 -1.11 -7.94 10.35
N LEU A 48 -2.11 -7.07 10.50
CA LEU A 48 -2.64 -6.64 11.81
C LEU A 48 -3.13 -7.83 12.66
N ASN A 49 -3.82 -8.79 12.04
CA ASN A 49 -4.33 -9.99 12.72
C ASN A 49 -3.21 -10.94 13.20
N HIS A 50 -2.07 -10.94 12.51
CA HIS A 50 -0.97 -11.88 12.74
C HIS A 50 0.28 -11.23 13.38
N LEU A 51 0.15 -10.02 13.91
CA LEU A 51 1.23 -9.29 14.61
C LEU A 51 1.88 -10.11 15.75
N SER A 52 1.12 -10.97 16.43
CA SER A 52 1.60 -11.81 17.53
C SER A 52 2.44 -13.03 17.07
N ILE A 53 2.45 -13.35 15.77
CA ILE A 53 3.20 -14.48 15.21
C ILE A 53 4.57 -13.98 14.74
N SER A 54 5.56 -14.09 15.62
CA SER A 54 6.88 -13.44 15.50
C SER A 54 7.59 -13.64 14.16
N ASN A 55 7.47 -14.80 13.52
CA ASN A 55 8.22 -15.11 12.29
C ASN A 55 7.55 -14.63 10.98
N GLN A 56 6.21 -14.60 10.89
CA GLN A 56 5.50 -14.07 9.71
C GLN A 56 5.38 -12.54 9.76
N SER A 57 5.40 -11.97 10.97
CA SER A 57 5.34 -10.53 11.18
C SER A 57 6.49 -9.77 10.49
N SER A 58 7.68 -10.37 10.35
CA SER A 58 8.88 -9.67 9.85
C SER A 58 8.82 -9.38 8.34
N PHE A 59 8.38 -10.35 7.52
CA PHE A 59 8.24 -10.17 6.08
C PHE A 59 7.05 -9.27 5.75
N MET A 60 5.92 -9.46 6.43
CA MET A 60 4.75 -8.60 6.24
C MET A 60 5.01 -7.16 6.70
N ALA A 61 5.81 -6.98 7.77
CA ALA A 61 6.19 -5.66 8.28
C ALA A 61 6.95 -4.79 7.28
N THR A 62 7.66 -5.38 6.31
CA THR A 62 8.41 -4.65 5.28
C THR A 62 7.62 -4.41 3.99
N GLN A 63 6.39 -4.95 3.88
CA GLN A 63 5.53 -4.66 2.73
C GLN A 63 5.23 -3.17 2.64
N LEU A 64 5.32 -2.64 1.42
CA LEU A 64 5.12 -1.24 1.11
C LEU A 64 3.66 -0.95 0.77
N PHE A 65 3.16 0.14 1.34
CA PHE A 65 1.95 0.83 0.98
C PHE A 65 2.33 2.16 0.33
N TYR A 66 1.73 2.44 -0.82
CA TYR A 66 1.86 3.71 -1.52
C TYR A 66 0.64 4.56 -1.22
N ASN A 67 0.85 5.68 -0.52
CA ASN A 67 -0.22 6.62 -0.18
C ASN A 67 -0.49 7.55 -1.36
N CYS A 68 -1.23 7.04 -2.35
CA CYS A 68 -1.59 7.78 -3.54
C CYS A 68 -2.66 8.82 -3.21
N THR A 69 -2.51 10.03 -3.72
CA THR A 69 -3.62 11.00 -3.74
C THR A 69 -4.35 10.90 -5.07
N LEU A 70 -5.68 10.97 -5.06
CA LEU A 70 -6.48 11.09 -6.28
C LEU A 70 -5.94 12.23 -7.18
N PRO A 71 -5.91 12.07 -8.51
CA PRO A 71 -6.56 11.03 -9.30
C PRO A 71 -5.73 9.75 -9.53
N ARG A 72 -4.59 9.58 -8.83
CA ARG A 72 -3.72 8.42 -9.03
C ARG A 72 -4.23 7.17 -8.31
N PHE A 73 -4.05 6.02 -8.95
CA PHE A 73 -4.49 4.72 -8.44
C PHE A 73 -3.57 3.58 -8.90
N GLY A 74 -3.82 2.41 -8.34
CA GLY A 74 -3.04 1.19 -8.58
C GLY A 74 -2.03 0.88 -7.46
N PRO A 75 -1.43 -0.32 -7.46
CA PRO A 75 -0.52 -0.78 -6.40
C PRO A 75 0.68 0.13 -6.10
N LEU A 76 1.12 0.93 -7.07
CA LEU A 76 2.27 1.82 -7.00
C LEU A 76 1.89 3.27 -7.36
N CYS A 77 0.60 3.63 -7.30
CA CYS A 77 0.09 4.92 -7.81
C CYS A 77 0.42 5.19 -9.29
N GLN A 78 0.66 4.14 -10.07
CA GLN A 78 1.24 4.24 -11.41
C GLN A 78 0.23 4.64 -12.49
N TYR A 79 -1.07 4.61 -12.18
CA TYR A 79 -2.12 5.00 -13.10
C TYR A 79 -2.73 6.32 -12.63
N SER A 80 -3.14 7.14 -13.57
CA SER A 80 -3.88 8.38 -13.32
C SER A 80 -5.04 8.43 -14.30
N LEU A 81 -6.16 9.01 -13.86
CA LEU A 81 -7.15 9.49 -14.81
C LEU A 81 -6.63 10.84 -15.32
N ASP A 82 -6.16 10.88 -16.56
CA ASP A 82 -5.89 12.16 -17.25
C ASP A 82 -7.20 12.96 -17.25
N THR A 83 -7.13 14.21 -16.81
CA THR A 83 -8.26 15.15 -16.81
C THR A 83 -8.17 16.09 -17.99
#